data_AF-N1ZKG3-F1
#
_entry.id   AF-N1ZKG3-F1
#
_cell.length_a   1.000
_cell.length_b   1.000
_cell.length_c   1.000
_cell.angle_alpha   90.00
_cell.angle_beta   90.00
_cell.angle_gamma   90.00
#
_symmetry.space_group_name_H-M   'P 1'
#
loop_
_entity.id
_entity.type
_entity.pdbx_description
1 polymer ?
#
loop_
_entity_poly.entity_id
_entity_poly.type
_entity_poly.pdbx_seq_one_letter_code
_entity_poly.pdbx_strand_id
1 'polypeptide(L)'
;DLGDIDSTTGTVASKTINHANGNIVITINYAKKPVTPTPVEKGTVIVNYVDKTTGNTLETTTSTGNEGSNVNYSTKDTITKYTNRGYKLSHDGYPTGNVTYTNGAQTYTVEFVHDTVPVTPTDPGKPGQPINPNDPNGPKYPDGTGQTDLTKTVTRTINYVGDGLNIPASHTEIEFTGNGVLDKVTGQWTTPLTWTVKGGDSDSGNFEQVDGPKAD
;
A
#
# COMPACT_ATOMS: atom_id res chain seq x y z
N ASP A 1 -14.67 63.49 41.69
CA ASP A 1 -15.94 63.88 41.06
C ASP A 1 -15.72 63.86 39.56
N LEU A 2 -16.40 62.97 38.84
CA LEU A 2 -16.14 62.66 37.43
C LEU A 2 -16.92 63.60 36.47
N GLY A 3 -17.59 64.63 37.00
CA GLY A 3 -18.42 65.55 36.21
C GLY A 3 -17.65 66.51 35.28
N ASP A 4 -16.32 66.55 35.35
CA ASP A 4 -15.49 67.48 34.57
C ASP A 4 -15.00 66.88 33.23
N ILE A 5 -15.37 65.64 32.85
CA ILE A 5 -14.91 65.00 31.61
C ILE A 5 -16.09 64.63 30.71
N ASP A 6 -16.11 65.12 29.48
CA ASP A 6 -16.99 64.62 28.42
C ASP A 6 -16.45 63.27 27.92
N SER A 7 -17.14 62.19 28.27
CA SER A 7 -16.75 60.81 27.91
C SER A 7 -16.86 60.49 26.41
N THR A 8 -17.48 61.37 25.62
CA THR A 8 -17.65 61.23 24.16
C THR A 8 -16.54 61.92 23.39
N THR A 9 -16.10 63.10 23.85
CA THR A 9 -15.07 63.91 23.18
C THR A 9 -13.71 63.87 23.87
N GLY A 10 -13.63 63.36 25.10
CA GLY A 10 -12.43 63.38 25.93
C GLY A 10 -12.10 64.77 26.49
N THR A 11 -12.99 65.75 26.31
CA THR A 11 -12.76 67.14 26.72
C THR A 11 -12.91 67.28 28.23
N VAL A 12 -11.97 67.99 28.85
CA VAL A 12 -12.02 68.32 30.27
C VAL A 12 -12.57 69.74 30.43
N ALA A 13 -13.64 69.90 31.21
CA ALA A 13 -14.28 71.18 31.47
C ALA A 13 -13.37 72.14 32.25
N SER A 14 -13.48 73.43 31.97
CA SER A 14 -12.75 74.47 32.71
C SER A 14 -13.30 74.61 34.13
N LYS A 15 -12.41 74.77 35.12
CA LYS A 15 -12.77 74.94 36.53
C LYS A 15 -12.19 76.21 37.12
N THR A 16 -13.02 76.98 37.83
CA THR A 16 -12.57 78.18 38.55
C THR A 16 -11.94 77.80 39.89
N ILE A 17 -10.76 78.34 40.20
CA ILE A 17 -10.00 78.07 41.42
C ILE A 17 -9.74 79.35 42.23
N ASN A 18 -9.45 79.20 43.52
CA ASN A 18 -9.05 80.26 44.46
C ASN A 18 -7.83 79.85 45.32
N HIS A 19 -7.35 80.77 46.15
CA HIS A 19 -6.12 80.61 46.93
C HIS A 19 -6.14 79.49 47.99
N ALA A 20 -7.30 78.89 48.26
CA ALA A 20 -7.45 77.79 49.20
C ALA A 20 -7.44 76.41 48.52
N ASN A 21 -7.38 76.34 47.18
CA ASN A 21 -7.38 75.07 46.46
C ASN A 21 -5.99 74.41 46.43
N GLY A 22 -5.94 73.11 46.69
CA GLY A 22 -4.76 72.27 46.46
C GLY A 22 -4.64 71.80 45.00
N ASN A 23 -3.61 71.00 44.71
CA ASN A 23 -3.37 70.45 43.37
C ASN A 23 -4.55 69.60 42.88
N ILE A 24 -4.98 69.85 41.64
CA ILE A 24 -6.02 69.06 40.97
C ILE A 24 -5.34 68.12 39.98
N VAL A 25 -5.54 66.82 40.18
CA VAL A 25 -5.06 65.77 39.26
C VAL A 25 -6.27 65.14 38.59
N ILE A 26 -6.29 65.17 37.26
CA ILE A 26 -7.34 64.56 36.43
C ILE A 26 -6.70 63.40 35.67
N THR A 27 -7.20 62.19 35.94
CA THR A 27 -6.72 60.97 35.29
C THR A 27 -7.78 60.48 34.30
N ILE A 28 -7.45 60.50 33.01
CA ILE A 28 -8.30 59.94 31.95
C ILE A 28 -7.79 58.54 31.62
N ASN A 29 -8.62 57.53 31.88
CA ASN A 29 -8.30 56.14 31.53
C ASN A 29 -8.95 55.79 30.18
N TYR A 30 -8.13 55.62 29.15
CA TYR A 30 -8.59 55.11 27.85
C TYR A 30 -8.66 53.58 27.87
N ALA A 31 -9.84 53.01 27.61
CA ALA A 31 -9.96 51.59 27.32
C ALA A 31 -9.61 51.34 25.85
N LYS A 32 -8.75 50.35 25.58
CA LYS A 32 -8.47 49.91 24.21
C LYS A 32 -9.76 49.35 23.60
N LYS A 33 -10.16 49.86 22.43
CA LYS A 33 -11.30 49.32 21.68
C LYS A 33 -11.07 47.82 21.44
N PRO A 34 -12.01 46.93 21.81
CA PRO A 34 -11.87 45.52 21.53
C PRO A 34 -11.84 45.32 20.01
N VAL A 35 -10.80 44.63 19.54
CA VAL A 35 -10.73 44.15 18.16
C VAL A 35 -11.33 42.75 18.13
N THR A 36 -12.38 42.54 17.34
CA THR A 36 -12.89 41.19 17.08
C THR A 36 -11.95 40.53 16.06
N PRO A 37 -11.30 39.41 16.37
CA PRO A 37 -10.48 38.71 15.39
C PRO A 37 -11.35 38.24 14.22
N THR A 38 -10.90 38.49 12.99
CA THR A 38 -11.54 37.91 11.79
C THR A 38 -11.43 36.39 11.86
N PRO A 39 -12.53 35.62 11.72
CA PRO A 39 -12.47 34.16 11.67
C PRO A 39 -11.53 33.73 10.55
N VAL A 40 -10.59 32.83 10.84
CA VAL A 40 -9.74 32.23 9.81
C VAL A 40 -10.53 31.11 9.15
N GLU A 41 -10.60 31.11 7.83
CA GLU A 41 -11.27 30.05 7.06
C GLU A 41 -10.59 28.70 7.32
N LYS A 42 -11.35 27.62 7.16
CA LYS A 42 -10.89 26.25 7.41
C LYS A 42 -10.74 25.49 6.11
N GLY A 43 -9.66 24.72 6.02
CA GLY A 43 -9.41 23.80 4.92
C GLY A 43 -9.40 22.35 5.36
N THR A 44 -9.64 21.45 4.41
CA THR A 44 -9.58 20.00 4.59
C THR A 44 -8.66 19.38 3.54
N VAL A 45 -7.76 18.49 3.95
CA VAL A 45 -6.98 17.63 3.04
C VAL A 45 -7.43 16.19 3.22
N ILE A 46 -7.73 15.54 2.10
CA ILE A 46 -8.16 14.15 2.01
C ILE A 46 -7.13 13.41 1.15
N VAL A 47 -6.63 12.26 1.63
CA VAL A 47 -5.76 11.38 0.86
C VAL A 47 -6.40 10.00 0.81
N ASN A 48 -6.71 9.55 -0.40
CA ASN A 48 -7.31 8.23 -0.67
C ASN A 48 -6.22 7.27 -1.15
N TYR A 49 -6.10 6.13 -0.50
CA TYR A 49 -5.27 5.02 -0.93
C TYR A 49 -6.16 4.00 -1.62
N VAL A 50 -5.90 3.73 -2.89
CA VAL A 50 -6.80 2.94 -3.76
C VAL A 50 -6.05 1.74 -4.33
N ASP A 51 -6.69 0.59 -4.31
CA ASP A 51 -6.27 -0.57 -5.09
C ASP A 51 -6.94 -0.52 -6.47
N LYS A 52 -6.13 -0.32 -7.51
CA LYS A 52 -6.55 -0.27 -8.91
C LYS A 52 -6.89 -1.64 -9.48
N THR A 53 -6.40 -2.71 -8.85
CA THR A 53 -6.66 -4.09 -9.29
C THR A 53 -8.12 -4.43 -9.07
N THR A 54 -8.65 -4.11 -7.88
CA THR A 54 -10.05 -4.38 -7.52
C THR A 54 -10.97 -3.16 -7.63
N GLY A 55 -10.42 -1.94 -7.69
CA GLY A 55 -11.16 -0.68 -7.66
C GLY A 55 -11.57 -0.22 -6.25
N ASN A 56 -11.11 -0.90 -5.20
CA ASN A 56 -11.47 -0.60 -3.82
C ASN A 56 -10.61 0.52 -3.21
N THR A 57 -11.21 1.34 -2.34
CA THR A 57 -10.47 2.22 -1.43
C THR A 57 -9.95 1.39 -0.26
N LEU A 58 -8.62 1.39 -0.08
CA LEU A 58 -7.95 0.67 0.99
C LEU A 58 -7.98 1.45 2.31
N GLU A 59 -7.78 2.77 2.24
CA GLU A 59 -7.73 3.67 3.38
C GLU A 59 -7.98 5.11 2.91
N THR A 60 -8.66 5.92 3.73
CA THR A 60 -8.78 7.37 3.52
C THR A 60 -8.32 8.08 4.78
N THR A 61 -7.40 9.03 4.63
CA THR A 61 -6.98 9.91 5.72
C THR A 61 -7.51 11.32 5.48
N THR A 62 -8.04 11.95 6.53
CA THR A 62 -8.56 13.32 6.46
C THR A 62 -7.91 14.16 7.54
N SER A 63 -7.50 15.39 7.19
CA SER A 63 -6.97 16.36 8.12
C SER A 63 -7.59 17.73 7.87
N THR A 64 -7.79 18.52 8.93
CA THR A 64 -8.37 19.86 8.85
C THR A 64 -7.46 20.88 9.52
N GLY A 65 -7.39 22.09 8.99
CA GLY A 65 -6.60 23.17 9.57
C GLY A 65 -7.09 24.55 9.17
N ASN A 66 -6.45 25.56 9.74
CA ASN A 66 -6.66 26.94 9.33
C ASN A 66 -6.06 27.14 7.94
N GLU A 67 -6.77 27.86 7.09
CA GLU A 67 -6.25 28.27 5.78
C GLU A 67 -4.85 28.89 5.90
N GLY A 68 -3.98 28.56 4.95
CA GLY A 68 -2.60 29.01 4.88
C GLY A 68 -1.62 28.25 5.80
N SER A 69 -2.13 27.46 6.75
CA SER A 69 -1.26 26.65 7.63
C SER A 69 -0.74 25.40 6.91
N ASN A 70 0.47 24.95 7.26
CA ASN A 70 1.08 23.77 6.66
C ASN A 70 0.37 22.47 7.09
N VAL A 71 0.35 21.51 6.16
CA VAL A 71 -0.14 20.15 6.38
C VAL A 71 1.07 19.25 6.66
N ASN A 72 1.20 18.79 7.90
CA ASN A 72 2.27 17.87 8.30
C ASN A 72 1.86 16.41 8.02
N TYR A 73 1.99 16.00 6.76
CA TYR A 73 1.58 14.67 6.29
C TYR A 73 2.55 14.13 5.25
N SER A 74 2.73 12.80 5.24
CA SER A 74 3.51 12.08 4.23
C SER A 74 2.83 10.74 3.92
N THR A 75 2.90 10.32 2.65
CA THR A 75 2.39 9.04 2.15
C THR A 75 3.32 7.86 2.44
N LYS A 76 4.57 8.12 2.85
CA LYS A 76 5.65 7.13 2.91
C LYS A 76 5.33 5.91 3.77
N ASP A 77 4.77 6.12 4.96
CA ASP A 77 4.50 5.02 5.89
C ASP A 77 3.34 4.15 5.39
N THR A 78 2.29 4.77 4.85
CA THR A 78 1.15 4.06 4.27
C THR A 78 1.54 3.32 2.99
N ILE A 79 2.39 3.91 2.14
CA ILE A 79 2.98 3.22 0.99
C ILE A 79 3.76 1.99 1.46
N THR A 80 4.63 2.14 2.47
CA THR A 80 5.42 1.03 3.03
C THR A 80 4.52 -0.08 3.59
N LYS A 81 3.46 0.30 4.32
CA LYS A 81 2.44 -0.62 4.84
C LYS A 81 1.82 -1.47 3.73
N TYR A 82 1.39 -0.87 2.62
CA TYR A 82 0.78 -1.63 1.52
C TYR A 82 1.80 -2.41 0.70
N THR A 83 3.01 -1.89 0.47
CA THR A 83 4.06 -2.67 -0.20
C THR A 83 4.47 -3.91 0.57
N ASN A 84 4.48 -3.84 1.91
CA ASN A 84 4.73 -5.02 2.76
C ASN A 84 3.63 -6.07 2.67
N ARG A 85 2.41 -5.68 2.27
CA ARG A 85 1.24 -6.56 2.10
C ARG A 85 1.06 -7.07 0.68
N GLY A 86 2.07 -6.94 -0.17
CA GLY A 86 2.06 -7.46 -1.54
C GLY A 86 1.50 -6.49 -2.59
N TYR A 87 1.28 -5.22 -2.26
CA TYR A 87 0.94 -4.22 -3.27
C TYR A 87 2.19 -3.61 -3.90
N LYS A 88 2.04 -3.05 -5.10
CA LYS A 88 3.04 -2.25 -5.79
C LYS A 88 2.47 -0.85 -6.02
N LEU A 89 3.24 0.18 -5.64
CA LEU A 89 2.86 1.56 -5.92
C LEU A 89 2.80 1.79 -7.43
N SER A 90 1.65 2.23 -7.91
CA SER A 90 1.43 2.62 -9.31
C SER A 90 1.56 4.12 -9.48
N HIS A 91 0.99 4.90 -8.56
CA HIS A 91 1.03 6.36 -8.61
C HIS A 91 0.93 6.96 -7.20
N ASP A 92 1.77 7.93 -6.89
CA ASP A 92 1.59 8.79 -5.72
C ASP A 92 1.17 10.18 -6.19
N GLY A 93 -0.11 10.50 -6.01
CA GLY A 93 -0.68 11.81 -6.36
C GLY A 93 -0.56 12.85 -5.25
N TYR A 94 0.07 12.53 -4.11
CA TYR A 94 0.32 13.50 -3.06
C TYR A 94 1.50 14.41 -3.44
N PRO A 95 1.42 15.74 -3.27
CA PRO A 95 2.49 16.64 -3.66
C PRO A 95 3.80 16.37 -2.90
N THR A 96 4.93 16.46 -3.59
CA THR A 96 6.28 16.32 -3.00
C THR A 96 6.74 17.58 -2.26
N GLY A 97 6.06 18.71 -2.44
CA GLY A 97 6.34 19.99 -1.81
C GLY A 97 5.51 20.26 -0.57
N ASN A 98 5.68 21.46 0.01
CA ASN A 98 4.85 21.90 1.13
C ASN A 98 3.38 22.04 0.70
N VAL A 99 2.50 21.35 1.40
CA VAL A 99 1.04 21.48 1.24
C VAL A 99 0.52 22.38 2.35
N THR A 100 -0.36 23.32 2.00
CA THR A 100 -1.08 24.17 2.96
C THR A 100 -2.57 23.95 2.82
N TYR A 101 -3.30 24.12 3.92
CA TYR A 101 -4.76 24.13 3.87
C TYR A 101 -5.24 25.31 3.03
N THR A 102 -6.13 25.07 2.07
CA THR A 102 -6.85 26.10 1.32
C THR A 102 -8.29 26.19 1.81
N ASN A 103 -9.01 27.28 1.56
CA ASN A 103 -10.45 27.28 1.80
C ASN A 103 -11.13 26.18 0.96
N GLY A 104 -11.77 25.23 1.65
CA GLY A 104 -12.41 24.06 1.04
C GLY A 104 -11.61 22.75 1.15
N ALA A 105 -11.96 21.77 0.31
CA ALA A 105 -11.38 20.43 0.35
C ALA A 105 -10.40 20.21 -0.79
N GLN A 106 -9.19 19.73 -0.46
CA GLN A 106 -8.19 19.22 -1.39
C GLN A 106 -8.17 17.69 -1.29
N THR A 107 -8.26 16.99 -2.42
CA THR A 107 -8.24 15.53 -2.45
C THR A 107 -7.07 15.04 -3.29
N TYR A 108 -6.29 14.14 -2.72
CA TYR A 108 -5.17 13.45 -3.38
C TYR A 108 -5.44 11.94 -3.38
N THR A 109 -4.91 11.25 -4.39
CA THR A 109 -5.06 9.80 -4.52
C THR A 109 -3.69 9.15 -4.67
N VAL A 110 -3.45 8.11 -3.88
CA VAL A 110 -2.30 7.21 -4.00
C VAL A 110 -2.83 5.87 -4.49
N GLU A 111 -2.32 5.41 -5.61
CA GLU A 111 -2.83 4.23 -6.31
C GLU A 111 -1.82 3.08 -6.24
N PHE A 112 -2.32 1.90 -5.89
CA PHE A 112 -1.58 0.65 -5.91
C PHE A 112 -2.18 -0.34 -6.89
N VAL A 113 -1.36 -1.28 -7.33
CA VAL A 113 -1.80 -2.53 -7.97
C VAL A 113 -1.31 -3.70 -7.13
N HIS A 114 -1.87 -4.89 -7.33
CA HIS A 114 -1.33 -6.10 -6.74
C HIS A 114 0.02 -6.44 -7.39
N ASP A 115 1.00 -6.79 -6.56
CA ASP A 115 2.24 -7.39 -7.02
C ASP A 115 2.07 -8.92 -7.15
N THR A 116 2.93 -9.55 -7.94
CA THR A 116 2.84 -10.99 -8.22
C THR A 116 4.16 -11.70 -7.97
N VAL A 117 4.11 -13.00 -7.71
CA VAL A 117 5.30 -13.84 -7.57
C VAL A 117 5.16 -15.09 -8.45
N PRO A 118 6.15 -15.40 -9.31
CA PRO A 118 6.15 -16.66 -10.04
C PRO A 118 6.40 -17.84 -9.09
N VAL A 119 5.85 -19.00 -9.43
CA VAL A 119 6.13 -20.27 -8.76
C VAL A 119 6.60 -21.23 -9.83
N THR A 120 7.87 -21.63 -9.75
CA THR A 120 8.53 -22.48 -10.76
C THR A 120 9.49 -23.46 -10.06
N PRO A 121 9.99 -24.51 -10.73
CA PRO A 121 10.97 -25.40 -10.11
C PRO A 121 12.28 -24.70 -9.74
N THR A 122 12.61 -23.55 -10.33
CA THR A 122 13.82 -22.78 -9.96
C THR A 122 13.53 -21.71 -8.91
N ASP A 123 12.27 -21.33 -8.74
CA ASP A 123 11.78 -20.39 -7.73
C ASP A 123 10.52 -20.97 -7.08
N PRO A 124 10.67 -21.99 -6.23
CA PRO A 124 9.54 -22.64 -5.59
C PRO A 124 8.99 -21.79 -4.45
N GLY A 125 7.71 -21.96 -4.18
CA GLY A 125 7.12 -21.47 -2.95
C GLY A 125 7.57 -22.28 -1.72
N LYS A 126 7.13 -21.83 -0.55
CA LYS A 126 7.32 -22.52 0.72
C LYS A 126 5.95 -22.76 1.35
N PRO A 127 5.29 -23.89 1.06
CA PRO A 127 3.92 -24.14 1.51
C PRO A 127 3.70 -23.80 3.00
N GLY A 128 2.63 -23.05 3.27
CA GLY A 128 2.28 -22.58 4.62
C GLY A 128 3.10 -21.38 5.15
N GLN A 129 4.19 -20.99 4.49
CA GLN A 129 4.94 -19.77 4.85
C GLN A 129 4.34 -18.52 4.17
N PRO A 130 4.48 -17.33 4.77
CA PRO A 130 4.02 -16.08 4.16
C PRO A 130 4.64 -15.84 2.79
N ILE A 131 3.82 -15.38 1.85
CA ILE A 131 4.30 -14.93 0.53
C ILE A 131 5.10 -13.63 0.68
N ASN A 132 4.65 -12.73 1.57
CA ASN A 132 5.32 -11.47 1.88
C ASN A 132 6.05 -11.59 3.23
N PRO A 133 7.40 -11.57 3.29
CA PRO A 133 8.14 -11.76 4.53
C PRO A 133 7.87 -10.70 5.62
N ASN A 134 7.53 -9.47 5.20
CA ASN A 134 7.23 -8.35 6.10
C ASN A 134 5.76 -8.32 6.56
N ASP A 135 4.93 -9.27 6.10
CA ASP A 135 3.54 -9.45 6.54
C ASP A 135 3.33 -10.93 6.95
N PRO A 136 3.79 -11.33 8.15
CA PRO A 136 3.76 -12.72 8.59
C PRO A 136 2.35 -13.31 8.76
N ASN A 137 1.32 -12.44 8.84
CA ASN A 137 -0.08 -12.84 8.94
C ASN A 137 -0.81 -12.77 7.58
N GLY A 138 -0.12 -12.35 6.52
CA GLY A 138 -0.65 -12.21 5.18
C GLY A 138 -0.86 -13.56 4.46
N PRO A 139 -1.16 -13.52 3.16
CA PRO A 139 -1.31 -14.72 2.33
C PRO A 139 -0.09 -15.62 2.41
N LYS A 140 -0.33 -16.92 2.41
CA LYS A 140 0.70 -17.97 2.47
C LYS A 140 0.77 -18.72 1.16
N TYR A 141 1.94 -19.27 0.85
CA TYR A 141 2.08 -20.16 -0.30
C TYR A 141 1.14 -21.37 -0.14
N PRO A 142 0.34 -21.68 -1.18
CA PRO A 142 -0.50 -22.89 -1.20
C PRO A 142 0.31 -24.19 -1.12
N ASP A 143 -0.36 -25.29 -0.81
CA ASP A 143 0.20 -26.62 -0.99
C ASP A 143 0.51 -26.88 -2.47
N GLY A 144 1.54 -27.67 -2.77
CA GLY A 144 1.93 -27.99 -4.14
C GLY A 144 2.83 -26.94 -4.82
N THR A 145 3.24 -25.88 -4.10
CA THR A 145 4.24 -24.92 -4.60
C THR A 145 5.66 -25.28 -4.20
N GLY A 146 5.87 -26.35 -3.44
CA GLY A 146 7.20 -26.76 -2.97
C GLY A 146 8.08 -27.28 -4.11
N GLN A 147 9.41 -27.23 -3.94
CA GLN A 147 10.38 -27.66 -4.94
C GLN A 147 10.09 -29.05 -5.53
N THR A 148 9.74 -30.02 -4.69
CA THR A 148 9.44 -31.40 -5.09
C THR A 148 8.07 -31.55 -5.73
N ASP A 149 7.15 -30.62 -5.49
CA ASP A 149 5.79 -30.64 -6.00
C ASP A 149 5.69 -30.10 -7.42
N LEU A 150 6.71 -29.36 -7.86
CA LEU A 150 6.78 -28.68 -9.16
C LEU A 150 7.53 -29.51 -10.22
N THR A 151 7.97 -30.71 -9.90
CA THR A 151 8.62 -31.64 -10.83
C THR A 151 8.00 -33.02 -10.75
N LYS A 152 7.70 -33.64 -11.89
CA LYS A 152 7.19 -35.01 -11.95
C LYS A 152 7.91 -35.79 -13.04
N THR A 153 8.34 -36.99 -12.73
CA THR A 153 8.95 -37.91 -13.71
C THR A 153 8.00 -39.07 -13.95
N VAL A 154 7.65 -39.28 -15.22
CA VAL A 154 6.89 -40.46 -15.66
C VAL A 154 7.87 -41.43 -16.30
N THR A 155 7.93 -42.65 -15.77
CA THR A 155 8.84 -43.70 -16.25
C THR A 155 8.03 -44.81 -16.93
N ARG A 156 8.51 -45.26 -18.09
CA ARG A 156 8.03 -46.47 -18.76
C ARG A 156 9.11 -47.54 -18.66
N THR A 157 8.76 -48.68 -18.08
CA THR A 157 9.60 -49.88 -18.02
C THR A 157 9.02 -50.97 -18.91
N ILE A 158 9.83 -51.54 -19.79
CA ILE A 158 9.47 -52.67 -20.66
C ILE A 158 10.25 -53.89 -20.19
N ASN A 159 9.54 -54.88 -19.64
CA ASN A 159 10.10 -56.16 -19.25
C ASN A 159 9.91 -57.18 -20.36
N TYR A 160 10.97 -57.91 -20.69
CA TYR A 160 10.92 -59.00 -21.67
C TYR A 160 10.94 -60.35 -20.93
N VAL A 161 10.00 -61.24 -21.25
CA VAL A 161 9.87 -62.56 -20.61
C VAL A 161 9.97 -63.66 -21.66
N GLY A 162 10.71 -64.72 -21.34
CA GLY A 162 10.91 -65.90 -22.19
C GLY A 162 11.58 -67.03 -21.40
N ASP A 163 11.32 -68.28 -21.78
CA ASP A 163 11.75 -69.47 -21.02
C ASP A 163 13.27 -69.49 -20.81
N GLY A 164 13.69 -69.30 -19.55
CA GLY A 164 15.10 -69.36 -19.14
C GLY A 164 15.97 -68.18 -19.60
N LEU A 165 15.41 -67.16 -20.24
CA LEU A 165 16.15 -66.00 -20.75
C LEU A 165 16.12 -64.83 -19.76
N ASN A 166 17.30 -64.29 -19.42
CA ASN A 166 17.43 -63.06 -18.64
C ASN A 166 17.66 -61.87 -19.58
N ILE A 167 16.57 -61.29 -20.08
CA ILE A 167 16.62 -60.13 -20.99
C ILE A 167 16.50 -58.84 -20.18
N PRO A 168 17.46 -57.89 -20.28
CA PRO A 168 17.39 -56.63 -19.53
C PRO A 168 16.14 -55.81 -19.89
N ALA A 169 15.50 -55.23 -18.87
CA ALA A 169 14.38 -54.32 -19.08
C ALA A 169 14.83 -52.99 -19.72
N SER A 170 14.00 -52.44 -20.60
CA SER A 170 14.19 -51.09 -21.15
C SER A 170 13.50 -50.06 -20.25
N HIS A 171 14.15 -48.91 -20.05
CA HIS A 171 13.66 -47.82 -19.21
C HIS A 171 13.73 -46.51 -19.99
N THR A 172 12.62 -45.79 -20.04
CA THR A 172 12.54 -44.44 -20.62
C THR A 172 11.78 -43.52 -19.67
N GLU A 173 12.16 -42.26 -19.58
CA GLU A 173 11.52 -41.28 -18.70
C GLU A 173 11.16 -39.99 -19.43
N ILE A 174 10.10 -39.32 -18.96
CA ILE A 174 9.71 -37.98 -19.36
C ILE A 174 9.54 -37.17 -18.09
N GLU A 175 10.23 -36.04 -18.01
CA GLU A 175 10.11 -35.10 -16.91
C GLU A 175 9.14 -33.97 -17.26
N PHE A 176 8.29 -33.60 -16.31
CA PHE A 176 7.36 -32.48 -16.39
C PHE A 176 7.68 -31.45 -15.31
N THR A 177 7.45 -30.18 -15.61
CA THR A 177 7.61 -29.06 -14.68
C THR A 177 6.33 -28.26 -14.54
N GLY A 178 5.99 -27.89 -13.31
CA GLY A 178 4.84 -27.06 -12.96
C GLY A 178 5.24 -25.59 -12.84
N ASN A 179 4.52 -24.70 -13.52
CA ASN A 179 4.79 -23.26 -13.50
C ASN A 179 3.47 -22.49 -13.33
N GLY A 180 3.47 -21.43 -12.51
CA GLY A 180 2.31 -20.55 -12.31
C GLY A 180 2.72 -19.22 -11.71
N VAL A 181 1.73 -18.35 -11.45
CA VAL A 181 1.96 -17.03 -10.84
C VAL A 181 0.90 -16.75 -9.78
N LEU A 182 1.35 -16.38 -8.58
CA LEU A 182 0.48 -16.00 -7.46
C LEU A 182 0.37 -14.48 -7.35
N ASP A 183 -0.81 -14.03 -6.95
CA ASP A 183 -1.10 -12.69 -6.46
C ASP A 183 -0.62 -12.55 -5.01
N LYS A 184 0.23 -11.57 -4.72
CA LYS A 184 0.84 -11.40 -3.39
C LYS A 184 -0.12 -10.82 -2.34
N VAL A 185 -1.24 -10.22 -2.75
CA VAL A 185 -2.25 -9.63 -1.85
C VAL A 185 -3.30 -10.66 -1.45
N THR A 186 -3.68 -11.54 -2.37
CA THR A 186 -4.76 -12.51 -2.17
C THR A 186 -4.27 -13.94 -1.95
N GLY A 187 -3.05 -14.27 -2.38
CA GLY A 187 -2.51 -15.62 -2.40
C GLY A 187 -3.17 -16.54 -3.45
N GLN A 188 -3.97 -16.00 -4.35
CA GLN A 188 -4.62 -16.75 -5.42
C GLN A 188 -3.75 -16.78 -6.68
N TRP A 189 -3.96 -17.78 -7.53
CA TRP A 189 -3.29 -17.86 -8.83
C TRP A 189 -3.83 -16.80 -9.79
N THR A 190 -2.96 -15.92 -10.29
CA THR A 190 -3.26 -15.07 -11.46
C THR A 190 -3.01 -15.82 -12.75
N THR A 191 -2.02 -16.70 -12.75
CA THR A 191 -1.79 -17.73 -13.76
C THR A 191 -1.82 -19.08 -13.04
N PRO A 192 -2.82 -19.94 -13.29
CA PRO A 192 -2.90 -21.27 -12.67
C PRO A 192 -1.63 -22.07 -12.87
N LEU A 193 -1.34 -22.98 -11.94
CA LEU A 193 -0.24 -23.92 -12.08
C LEU A 193 -0.50 -24.87 -13.27
N THR A 194 0.32 -24.76 -14.32
CA THR A 194 0.27 -25.61 -15.52
C THR A 194 1.53 -26.45 -15.66
N TRP A 195 1.40 -27.63 -16.26
CA TRP A 195 2.49 -28.59 -16.42
C TRP A 195 2.91 -28.69 -17.88
N THR A 196 4.22 -28.65 -18.13
CA THR A 196 4.79 -28.91 -19.46
C THR A 196 5.94 -29.91 -19.38
N VAL A 197 6.25 -30.56 -20.51
CA VAL A 197 7.47 -31.36 -20.64
C VAL A 197 8.68 -30.47 -20.41
N LYS A 198 9.60 -30.91 -19.56
CA LYS A 198 10.78 -30.14 -19.21
C LYS A 198 11.58 -29.76 -20.46
N GLY A 199 11.83 -28.46 -20.61
CA GLY A 199 12.55 -27.91 -21.77
C GLY A 199 11.67 -27.59 -22.97
N GLY A 200 10.34 -27.72 -22.87
CA GLY A 200 9.39 -27.31 -23.90
C GLY A 200 8.07 -26.78 -23.33
N ASP A 201 7.14 -26.50 -24.24
CA ASP A 201 5.84 -25.87 -23.92
C ASP A 201 4.65 -26.85 -24.05
N SER A 202 4.92 -28.12 -24.38
CA SER A 202 3.88 -29.14 -24.55
C SER A 202 3.41 -29.68 -23.20
N ASP A 203 2.10 -29.83 -23.02
CA ASP A 203 1.46 -30.41 -21.83
C ASP A 203 1.53 -31.95 -21.80
N SER A 204 2.05 -32.55 -22.85
CA SER A 204 2.12 -33.99 -23.07
C SER A 204 3.44 -34.36 -23.75
N GLY A 205 3.92 -35.57 -23.46
CA GLY A 205 5.10 -36.17 -24.06
C GLY A 205 4.80 -37.61 -24.47
N ASN A 206 5.49 -38.08 -25.51
CA ASN A 206 5.35 -39.45 -25.99
C ASN A 206 6.63 -40.21 -25.70
N PHE A 207 6.49 -41.46 -25.28
CA PHE A 207 7.63 -42.36 -25.27
C PHE A 207 7.83 -42.95 -26.66
N GLU A 208 9.07 -42.88 -27.16
CA GLU A 208 9.43 -43.43 -28.47
C GLU A 208 9.18 -44.95 -28.57
N GLN A 209 9.01 -45.43 -29.80
CA GLN A 209 8.94 -46.87 -30.06
C GLN A 209 10.24 -47.56 -29.65
N VAL A 210 10.14 -48.71 -29.00
CA VAL A 210 11.28 -49.56 -28.66
C VAL A 210 11.09 -50.89 -29.36
N ASP A 211 12.07 -51.29 -30.17
CA ASP A 211 12.06 -52.60 -30.80
C ASP A 211 12.35 -53.68 -29.76
N GLY A 212 11.57 -54.76 -29.83
CA GLY A 212 11.79 -55.93 -28.99
C GLY A 212 13.07 -56.69 -29.37
N PRO A 213 13.60 -57.52 -28.45
CA PRO A 213 14.69 -58.42 -28.77
C PRO A 213 14.30 -59.32 -29.94
N LYS A 214 15.20 -59.46 -30.91
CA LYS A 214 15.02 -60.40 -32.03
C LYS A 214 15.39 -61.80 -31.54
N ALA A 215 14.56 -62.78 -31.83
CA ALA A 215 14.92 -64.19 -31.67
C ALA A 215 15.77 -64.61 -32.87
N ASP A 216 16.91 -65.24 -32.60
CA ASP A 216 17.74 -65.91 -33.61
C ASP A 216 17.12 -67.27 -34.02
#